data_AF-A0ABD1BT82-F1
#
_entry.id   AF-A0ABD1BT82-F1
#
_cell.length_a   1.000
_cell.length_b   1.000
_cell.length_c   1.000
_cell.angle_alpha   90.00
_cell.angle_beta   90.00
_cell.angle_gamma   90.00
#
_symmetry.space_group_name_H-M   'P 1'
#
loop_
_entity.id
_entity.type
_entity.pdbx_description
1 polymer ?
#
loop_
_entity_poly.entity_id
_entity_poly.type
_entity_poly.pdbx_seq_one_letter_code
_entity_poly.pdbx_strand_id
1 'polypeptide(L)'
;MGDAVFNIDPFLEAIEIQNKLGGLPDGTVIMKIQANRQNCLSEESKIVCHKGKIVQNMFLRLQNVECGEVELQLEWIDVSGISP
;
A
#
# COMPACT_ATOMS: atom_id res chain seq x y z
N MET A 1 -1.68 20.14 13.08
CA MET A 1 -1.75 19.49 11.75
C MET A 1 -0.45 18.72 11.61
N GLY A 2 -0.44 17.51 12.16
CA GLY A 2 0.77 16.72 12.37
C GLY A 2 1.35 16.12 11.10
N ASP A 3 2.26 15.16 11.26
CA ASP A 3 2.94 14.46 10.17
C ASP A 3 2.79 12.94 10.30
N ALA A 4 2.97 12.23 9.18
CA ALA A 4 3.00 10.77 9.16
C ALA A 4 3.97 10.30 8.08
N VAL A 5 4.67 9.19 8.35
CA VAL A 5 5.60 8.56 7.43
C VAL A 5 5.25 7.07 7.31
N PHE A 6 5.32 6.54 6.09
CA PHE A 6 5.13 5.12 5.79
C PHE A 6 6.23 4.63 4.85
N ASN A 7 6.51 3.33 4.90
CA ASN A 7 7.48 2.69 4.01
C ASN A 7 6.77 2.14 2.77
N ILE A 8 7.36 2.37 1.59
CA ILE A 8 6.88 1.86 0.30
C ILE A 8 7.50 0.52 -0.10
N ASP A 9 8.56 0.05 0.58
CA ASP A 9 9.24 -1.21 0.22
C ASP A 9 8.28 -2.42 0.11
N PRO A 10 7.30 -2.63 1.04
CA PRO A 10 6.35 -3.72 0.90
C PRO A 10 5.48 -3.60 -0.36
N PHE A 11 5.16 -2.37 -0.77
CA PHE A 11 4.39 -2.11 -1.98
C PHE A 11 5.19 -2.48 -3.24
N LEU A 12 6.48 -2.13 -3.27
CA LEU A 12 7.40 -2.50 -4.35
C LEU A 12 7.60 -4.01 -4.44
N GLU A 13 7.76 -4.69 -3.30
CA GLU A 13 7.87 -6.16 -3.25
C GLU A 13 6.60 -6.84 -3.81
N ALA A 14 5.41 -6.31 -3.50
CA ALA A 14 4.15 -6.83 -4.04
C ALA A 14 4.05 -6.69 -5.57
N ILE A 15 4.57 -5.59 -6.14
CA ILE A 15 4.66 -5.40 -7.60
C ILE A 15 5.60 -6.44 -8.21
N GLU A 16 6.77 -6.68 -7.60
CA GLU A 16 7.68 -7.72 -8.07
C GLU A 16 7.04 -9.11 -8.06
N ILE A 17 6.29 -9.44 -7.00
CA ILE A 17 5.57 -10.72 -6.90
C ILE A 17 4.56 -10.86 -8.02
N GLN A 18 3.75 -9.83 -8.28
CA GLN A 18 2.77 -9.85 -9.37
C GLN A 18 3.44 -10.06 -10.72
N ASN A 19 4.53 -9.33 -11.00
CA ASN A 19 5.27 -9.44 -12.24
C ASN A 19 5.89 -10.83 -12.44
N LYS A 20 6.47 -11.42 -11.38
CA LYS A 20 7.05 -12.77 -11.43
C LYS A 20 6.00 -13.85 -11.70
N LEU A 21 4.75 -13.62 -11.28
CA LEU A 21 3.64 -14.57 -11.47
C LEU A 21 2.84 -14.33 -12.76
N GLY A 22 3.15 -13.27 -13.53
CA GLY A 22 2.42 -12.92 -14.74
C GLY A 22 1.00 -12.40 -14.47
N GLY A 23 0.77 -11.85 -13.27
CA GLY A 23 -0.53 -11.40 -12.79
C GLY A 23 -1.06 -12.24 -11.61
N LEU A 24 -2.11 -11.72 -10.98
CA LEU A 24 -2.80 -12.35 -9.85
C LEU A 24 -4.31 -12.15 -9.99
N PRO A 25 -5.16 -13.08 -9.50
CA PRO A 25 -6.60 -12.90 -9.48
C PRO A 25 -7.01 -11.61 -8.74
N ASP A 26 -8.07 -10.96 -9.20
CA ASP A 26 -8.68 -9.81 -8.54
C ASP A 26 -9.05 -10.13 -7.08
N GLY A 27 -8.77 -9.21 -6.16
CA GLY A 27 -9.00 -9.37 -4.73
C GLY A 27 -7.92 -10.17 -4.00
N THR A 28 -6.88 -10.65 -4.68
CA THR A 28 -5.76 -11.35 -4.04
C THR A 28 -5.04 -10.41 -3.09
N VAL A 29 -4.97 -10.78 -1.81
CA VAL A 29 -4.15 -10.07 -0.80
C VAL A 29 -2.73 -10.60 -0.89
N ILE A 30 -1.80 -9.74 -1.31
CA ILE A 30 -0.39 -10.11 -1.49
C ILE A 30 0.36 -9.96 -0.17
N MET A 31 0.10 -8.87 0.55
CA MET A 31 0.75 -8.56 1.83
C MET A 31 -0.23 -7.86 2.77
N LYS A 32 0.04 -7.98 4.08
CA LYS A 32 -0.67 -7.29 5.16
C LYS A 32 0.34 -6.64 6.09
N ILE A 33 0.10 -5.39 6.46
CA ILE A 33 0.97 -4.61 7.35
C ILE A 33 0.14 -4.23 8.57
N GLN A 34 0.53 -4.76 9.74
CA GLN A 34 -0.14 -4.44 11.00
C GLN A 34 0.25 -3.05 11.48
N ALA A 35 -0.72 -2.34 12.04
CA ALA A 35 -0.45 -1.15 12.85
C ALA A 35 0.42 -1.53 14.05
N ASN A 36 1.48 -0.76 14.29
CA ASN A 36 2.38 -0.98 15.42
C ASN A 36 2.99 0.34 15.90
N ARG A 37 3.83 0.28 16.95
CA ARG A 37 4.41 1.49 17.56
C ARG A 37 5.52 2.14 16.72
N GLN A 38 5.98 1.45 15.67
CA GLN A 38 7.07 1.89 14.79
C GLN A 38 6.56 2.43 13.45
N ASN A 39 5.26 2.36 13.17
CA ASN A 39 4.65 2.91 11.96
C ASN A 39 3.49 3.86 12.29
N CYS A 40 3.00 4.56 11.27
CA CYS A 40 1.90 5.50 11.43
C CYS A 40 0.53 4.89 11.09
N LEU A 41 0.41 3.58 10.88
CA LEU A 41 -0.87 2.97 10.52
C LEU A 41 -1.83 3.00 11.72
N SER A 42 -3.08 3.42 11.52
CA SER A 42 -4.13 3.33 12.53
C SER A 42 -4.87 1.98 12.51
N GLU A 43 -4.81 1.26 11.39
CA GLU A 43 -5.37 -0.09 11.20
C GLU A 43 -4.51 -0.94 10.23
N GLU A 44 -4.87 -2.21 10.03
CA GLU A 44 -4.18 -3.11 9.08
C GLU A 44 -4.26 -2.55 7.65
N SER A 45 -3.12 -2.31 7.04
CA SER A 45 -3.04 -2.00 5.60
C SER A 45 -2.86 -3.28 4.79
N LYS A 46 -3.62 -3.42 3.70
CA LYS A 46 -3.53 -4.55 2.78
C LYS A 46 -3.04 -4.07 1.43
N ILE A 47 -2.10 -4.81 0.86
CA ILE A 47 -1.69 -4.67 -0.54
C ILE A 47 -2.41 -5.74 -1.35
N VAL A 48 -3.21 -5.31 -2.31
CA VAL A 48 -4.13 -6.16 -3.06
C VAL A 48 -3.92 -6.02 -4.56
N CYS A 49 -4.09 -7.12 -5.28
CA CYS A 49 -4.32 -7.08 -6.72
C CYS A 49 -5.77 -6.66 -6.96
N HIS A 50 -6.00 -5.51 -7.59
CA HIS A 50 -7.31 -5.07 -8.01
C HIS A 50 -7.31 -4.69 -9.50
N LYS A 51 -8.14 -5.36 -10.30
CA LYS A 51 -8.28 -5.16 -11.76
C LYS A 51 -6.92 -5.16 -12.48
N GLY A 52 -6.05 -6.10 -12.10
CA GLY A 52 -4.71 -6.23 -12.66
C GLY A 52 -3.68 -5.23 -12.12
N LYS A 53 -4.07 -4.30 -11.24
CA LYS A 53 -3.17 -3.32 -10.62
C LYS A 53 -2.85 -3.69 -9.18
N ILE A 54 -1.71 -3.22 -8.68
CA ILE A 54 -1.39 -3.29 -7.25
C ILE A 54 -1.87 -2.03 -6.57
N VAL A 55 -2.70 -2.22 -5.53
CA VAL A 55 -3.32 -1.15 -4.77
C VAL A 55 -3.07 -1.36 -3.28
N GLN A 56 -2.82 -0.30 -2.53
CA GLN A 56 -2.69 -0.34 -1.08
C GLN A 56 -3.49 0.79 -0.43
N ASN A 57 -4.47 0.43 0.40
CA ASN A 57 -5.18 1.38 1.23
C ASN A 57 -4.48 1.55 2.58
N MET A 58 -4.39 2.79 3.06
CA MET A 58 -3.76 3.13 4.33
C MET A 58 -4.57 4.19 5.06
N PHE A 59 -4.77 3.97 6.35
CA PHE A 59 -5.16 4.99 7.30
C PHE A 59 -3.98 5.32 8.18
N LEU A 60 -3.55 6.58 8.14
CA LEU A 60 -2.36 7.06 8.85
C LEU A 60 -2.76 7.94 10.02
N ARG A 61 -2.38 7.55 11.23
CA ARG A 61 -2.46 8.38 12.43
C ARG A 61 -1.37 9.44 12.39
N LEU A 62 -1.78 10.71 12.45
CA LEU A 62 -0.85 11.82 12.52
C LEU A 62 -0.10 11.84 13.86
N GLN A 63 1.20 12.09 13.80
CA GLN A 63 2.09 12.30 14.94
C GLN A 63 2.21 13.80 15.23
N ASN A 64 2.74 14.16 16.40
CA ASN A 64 3.01 15.56 16.78
C ASN A 64 1.76 16.46 16.74
N VAL A 65 0.58 15.89 16.95
CA VAL A 65 -0.72 16.58 17.01
C VAL A 65 -1.65 15.84 17.96
N GLU A 66 -2.63 16.53 18.54
CA GLU A 66 -3.60 15.95 19.48
C GLU A 66 -4.55 14.94 18.82
N CYS A 67 -4.89 15.17 17.54
CA CYS A 67 -5.78 14.32 16.78
C CYS A 67 -5.60 14.50 15.27
N GLY A 68 -6.10 13.52 14.51
CA GLY A 68 -6.15 13.55 13.06
C GLY A 68 -5.64 12.25 12.42
N GLU A 69 -6.30 11.85 11.35
CA GLU A 69 -5.92 10.73 10.52
C GLU A 69 -6.00 11.14 9.05
N VAL A 70 -5.20 10.50 8.20
CA VAL A 70 -5.21 10.68 6.76
C VAL A 70 -5.48 9.33 6.12
N GLU A 71 -6.56 9.25 5.36
CA GLU A 71 -6.85 8.11 4.48
C GLU A 71 -6.21 8.36 3.12
N LEU A 72 -5.49 7.37 2.59
CA LEU A 72 -4.91 7.44 1.25
C LEU A 72 -4.83 6.05 0.59
N GLN A 73 -4.64 6.06 -0.72
CA GLN A 73 -4.45 4.87 -1.54
C GLN A 73 -3.21 5.04 -2.42
N LEU A 74 -2.36 4.02 -2.45
CA LEU A 74 -1.29 3.89 -3.44
C LEU A 74 -1.77 3.04 -4.61
N GLU A 75 -1.43 3.45 -5.83
CA GLU A 75 -1.62 2.68 -7.05
C GLU A 75 -0.32 2.75 -7.87
N TRP A 76 0.09 1.61 -8.45
CA TRP A 76 1.23 1.57 -9.35
C TRP A 76 0.82 1.87 -10.79
N ILE A 77 1.55 2.77 -11.44
CA ILE A 77 1.42 3.05 -12.86
C ILE A 77 2.73 2.65 -13.54
N ASP A 78 2.67 1.65 -14.42
CA ASP A 78 3.79 1.31 -15.26
C ASP A 78 3.92 2.33 -16.41
N VAL A 79 5.08 2.96 -16.51
CA VAL A 79 5.43 3.97 -17.52
C VAL A 79 6.29 3.40 -18.65
N SER A 80 6.58 2.09 -18.63
CA SER A 80 7.44 1.42 -19.61
C SER A 80 6.91 1.47 -21.04
N GLY A 81 5.63 1.82 -21.25
CA GLY A 81 5.01 1.89 -22.57
C GLY A 81 4.82 0.53 -23.25
N ILE A 82 5.16 -0.56 -22.55
CA ILE A 82 4.98 -1.94 -23.02
C ILE A 82 3.71 -2.46 -22.36
N SER A 83 2.57 -2.29 -23.03
CA SER A 83 1.35 -3.03 -22.68
C SER A 83 1.60 -4.52 -22.94
N PRO A 84 1.28 -5.44 -22.00
CA PRO A 84 1.17 -6.86 -22.33
C PRO A 84 0.07 -7.12 -23.37
#